data_AF-E5ACZ3-F1
#
_entry.id   AF-E5ACZ3-F1
#
_cell.length_a   1.000
_cell.length_b   1.000
_cell.length_c   1.000
_cell.angle_alpha   90.00
_cell.angle_beta   90.00
_cell.angle_gamma   90.00
#
_symmetry.space_group_name_H-M   'P 1'
#
loop_
_entity.id
_entity.type
_entity.pdbx_description
1 polymer ?
#
loop_
_entity_poly.entity_id
_entity_poly.type
_entity_poly.pdbx_seq_one_letter_code
_entity_poly.pdbx_strand_id
1 'polypeptide(L)'
;MNRDSTSTQKTSTIDPKSLARTKEGFPRRNIDYVVALKSDEITKQAWKTLEPLSLDGRKTVKSWNHVTRADVLRTEPIAINIETKGPYKSWTDGKPQVAIWTDAWLNRLERLPRAQEKSEPWPAIPLLIAQGHDWHLLVLSRDGEKTIIWDKIAVGSTRSCFDAMKLVAVLHWCMDWAETVWRPWFLSLI
;
A
#
# COMPACT_ATOMS: atom_id res chain seq x y z
N MET A 1 -25.69 16.00 -14.26
CA MET A 1 -24.29 15.85 -14.74
C MET A 1 -23.39 16.32 -13.59
N ASN A 2 -23.14 15.43 -12.63
CA ASN A 2 -22.36 15.77 -11.43
C ASN A 2 -20.88 15.81 -11.80
N ARG A 3 -20.24 16.94 -11.51
CA ARG A 3 -18.79 17.08 -11.60
C ARG A 3 -18.20 16.30 -10.44
N ASP A 4 -17.46 15.23 -10.75
CA ASP A 4 -16.62 14.56 -9.76
C ASP A 4 -15.65 15.58 -9.19
N SER A 5 -15.78 15.85 -7.90
CA SER A 5 -14.83 16.67 -7.15
C SER A 5 -13.55 15.86 -6.96
N THR A 6 -12.58 16.02 -7.86
CA THR A 6 -11.21 15.53 -7.65
C THR A 6 -10.59 16.30 -6.49
N SER A 7 -10.75 15.78 -5.27
CA SER A 7 -10.01 16.21 -4.09
C SER A 7 -8.53 15.89 -4.30
N THR A 8 -7.74 16.88 -4.71
CA THR A 8 -6.28 16.75 -4.78
C THR A 8 -5.72 16.88 -3.37
N GLN A 9 -5.44 15.75 -2.75
CA GLN A 9 -4.89 15.74 -1.40
C GLN A 9 -3.36 15.74 -1.46
N LYS A 10 -2.78 16.88 -1.08
CA LYS A 10 -1.35 17.14 -1.26
C LYS A 10 -0.43 16.34 -0.30
N THR A 11 -0.95 15.77 0.80
CA THR A 11 -0.09 15.00 1.71
C THR A 11 -0.85 13.97 2.57
N SER A 12 -0.58 12.69 2.36
CA SER A 12 -1.03 11.58 3.22
C SER A 12 0.17 11.04 3.99
N THR A 13 0.17 11.13 5.32
CA THR A 13 1.24 10.56 6.17
C THR A 13 0.75 9.30 6.87
N ILE A 14 1.68 8.44 7.31
CA ILE A 14 1.36 7.37 8.26
C ILE A 14 0.71 7.99 9.49
N ASP A 15 -0.51 7.57 9.80
CA ASP A 15 -1.34 8.10 10.88
C ASP A 15 -2.33 7.02 11.35
N PRO A 16 -2.41 6.70 12.65
CA PRO A 16 -1.59 7.19 13.74
C PRO A 16 -0.11 6.81 13.62
N LYS A 17 0.77 7.65 14.15
CA LYS A 17 2.21 7.38 14.25
C LYS A 17 2.54 6.07 14.96
N SER A 18 1.61 5.56 15.78
CA SER A 18 1.72 4.25 16.44
C SER A 18 1.72 3.06 15.48
N LEU A 19 1.40 3.26 14.20
CA LEU A 19 1.48 2.23 13.17
C LEU A 19 2.89 2.09 12.58
N ALA A 20 3.76 3.08 12.74
CA ALA A 20 5.14 2.97 12.29
C ALA A 20 6.04 2.45 13.40
N ARG A 21 6.86 1.43 13.08
CA ARG A 21 7.83 0.85 14.02
C ARG A 21 9.03 1.77 14.27
N THR A 22 9.44 2.57 13.28
CA THR A 22 10.57 3.51 13.42
C THR A 22 10.08 4.94 13.63
N LYS A 23 10.70 5.67 14.56
CA LYS A 23 10.49 7.12 14.75
C LYS A 23 11.58 7.96 14.10
N GLU A 24 12.74 7.37 13.85
CA GLU A 24 13.88 7.97 13.15
C GLU A 24 13.83 7.66 11.65
N GLY A 25 14.27 8.61 10.81
CA GLY A 25 14.30 8.43 9.35
C GLY A 25 12.91 8.40 8.68
N PHE A 26 11.86 8.82 9.40
CA PHE A 26 10.50 8.87 8.86
C PHE A 26 10.50 9.61 7.52
N PRO A 27 10.06 8.98 6.43
CA PRO A 27 10.00 9.64 5.14
C PRO A 27 9.15 10.90 5.30
N ARG A 28 9.74 12.08 5.03
CA ARG A 28 9.00 13.35 4.99
C ARG A 28 8.02 13.41 3.81
N ARG A 29 8.08 12.42 2.91
CA ARG A 29 7.27 12.31 1.70
C ARG A 29 6.51 10.99 1.70
N ASN A 30 5.35 11.02 1.07
CA ASN A 30 4.41 9.91 1.02
C ASN A 30 4.83 8.91 -0.04
N ILE A 31 4.15 7.76 -0.07
CA ILE A 31 4.06 6.99 -1.31
C ILE A 31 3.25 7.80 -2.33
N ASP A 32 3.76 7.86 -3.56
CA ASP A 32 3.18 8.70 -4.61
C ASP A 32 1.88 8.13 -5.18
N TYR A 33 1.81 6.80 -5.38
CA TYR A 33 0.62 6.14 -5.93
C TYR A 33 0.33 4.82 -5.25
N VAL A 34 -0.94 4.41 -5.29
CA VAL A 34 -1.39 3.10 -4.81
C VAL A 34 -2.38 2.48 -5.79
N VAL A 35 -2.41 1.16 -5.84
CA VAL A 35 -3.57 0.40 -6.33
C VAL A 35 -4.42 0.07 -5.12
N ALA A 36 -5.70 0.44 -5.16
CA ALA A 36 -6.65 0.19 -4.09
C ALA A 36 -7.81 -0.67 -4.60
N LEU A 37 -8.31 -1.53 -3.72
CA LEU A 37 -9.53 -2.30 -3.97
C LEU A 37 -10.72 -1.37 -3.84
N LYS A 38 -11.57 -1.36 -4.87
CA LYS A 38 -12.87 -0.73 -4.76
C LYS A 38 -13.70 -1.47 -3.70
N SER A 39 -14.29 -0.70 -2.78
CA SER A 39 -15.13 -1.25 -1.73
C SER A 39 -16.40 -1.88 -2.30
N ASP A 40 -16.64 -3.14 -1.90
CA ASP A 40 -17.84 -3.91 -2.22
C ASP A 40 -18.82 -3.91 -1.03
N GLU A 41 -19.91 -4.68 -1.11
CA GLU A 41 -20.89 -4.72 -0.02
C GLU A 41 -20.31 -5.33 1.26
N ILE A 42 -19.40 -6.31 1.16
CA ILE A 42 -18.78 -6.94 2.34
C ILE A 42 -17.92 -5.91 3.07
N THR A 43 -17.04 -5.20 2.33
CA THR A 43 -16.19 -4.17 2.95
C THR A 43 -17.04 -3.01 3.50
N LYS A 44 -18.11 -2.59 2.82
CA LYS A 44 -19.02 -1.55 3.35
C LYS A 44 -19.74 -1.97 4.63
N GLN A 45 -20.13 -3.25 4.77
CA GLN A 45 -20.74 -3.73 6.01
C GLN A 45 -19.70 -3.81 7.13
N ALA A 46 -18.54 -4.40 6.87
CA ALA A 46 -17.45 -4.48 7.85
C ALA A 46 -16.97 -3.10 8.32
N TRP A 47 -17.02 -2.07 7.46
CA TRP A 47 -16.70 -0.69 7.84
C TRP A 47 -17.55 -0.17 9.01
N LYS A 48 -18.81 -0.61 9.12
CA LYS A 48 -19.73 -0.16 10.18
C LYS A 48 -19.28 -0.63 11.55
N THR A 49 -18.69 -1.81 11.65
CA THR A 49 -18.18 -2.40 12.89
C THR A 49 -16.67 -2.22 13.07
N LEU A 50 -15.95 -1.72 12.06
CA LEU A 50 -14.51 -1.47 12.13
C LEU A 50 -14.14 -0.58 13.33
N GLU A 51 -13.28 -1.10 14.18
CA GLU A 51 -12.72 -0.34 15.29
C GLU A 51 -11.90 0.86 14.75
N PRO A 52 -12.15 2.07 15.27
CA PRO A 52 -11.44 3.25 14.80
C PRO A 52 -10.02 3.31 15.39
N LEU A 53 -9.10 3.91 14.65
CA LEU A 53 -7.74 4.18 15.09
C LEU A 53 -7.72 5.40 16.03
N SER A 54 -7.03 5.29 17.17
CA SER A 54 -6.74 6.42 18.05
C SER A 54 -5.57 7.24 17.50
N LEU A 55 -5.79 8.54 17.25
CA LEU A 55 -4.79 9.44 16.66
C LEU A 55 -3.82 9.99 17.70
N ASP A 56 -4.35 10.44 18.83
CA ASP A 56 -3.64 11.16 19.89
C ASP A 56 -4.20 10.85 21.29
N GLY A 57 -4.93 9.73 21.42
CA GLY A 57 -5.65 9.39 22.64
C GLY A 57 -6.93 10.19 22.88
N ARG A 58 -7.28 11.12 21.98
CA ARG A 58 -8.49 11.97 22.10
C ARG A 58 -9.41 11.80 20.91
N LYS A 59 -8.86 11.79 19.69
CA LYS A 59 -9.62 11.63 18.45
C LYS A 59 -9.48 10.21 17.91
N THR A 60 -10.59 9.68 17.41
CA THR A 60 -10.63 8.39 16.74
C THR A 60 -11.14 8.53 15.31
N VAL A 61 -10.67 7.67 14.41
CA VAL A 61 -11.04 7.70 12.99
C VAL A 61 -10.96 6.31 12.38
N LYS A 62 -11.99 5.93 11.61
CA LYS A 62 -11.99 4.67 10.87
C LYS A 62 -11.13 4.78 9.63
N SER A 63 -10.29 3.78 9.40
CA SER A 63 -9.51 3.60 8.18
C SER A 63 -9.16 2.12 8.01
N TRP A 64 -9.30 1.62 6.78
CA TRP A 64 -8.73 0.31 6.40
C TRP A 64 -7.21 0.35 6.40
N ASN A 65 -6.65 1.52 6.12
CA ASN A 65 -5.24 1.71 5.89
C ASN A 65 -4.60 2.50 7.03
N HIS A 66 -3.29 2.65 6.95
CA HIS A 66 -2.47 3.38 7.93
C HIS A 66 -2.45 4.90 7.67
N VAL A 67 -3.47 5.41 6.95
CA VAL A 67 -3.66 6.81 6.57
C VAL A 67 -5.06 7.23 6.97
N THR A 68 -5.21 8.42 7.56
CA THR A 68 -6.48 8.88 8.14
C THR A 68 -6.92 10.26 7.69
N ARG A 69 -6.09 10.96 6.92
CA ARG A 69 -6.46 12.28 6.38
C ARG A 69 -7.24 12.16 5.07
N ALA A 70 -7.09 11.06 4.35
CA ALA A 70 -7.57 10.87 2.99
C ALA A 70 -8.80 9.98 2.89
N ASP A 71 -9.97 10.55 2.58
CA ASP A 71 -11.24 9.80 2.65
C ASP A 71 -11.31 8.59 1.71
N VAL A 72 -10.81 8.72 0.48
CA VAL A 72 -10.72 7.59 -0.46
C VAL A 72 -9.77 6.52 0.09
N LEU A 73 -8.54 6.92 0.47
CA LEU A 73 -7.57 5.98 1.05
C LEU A 73 -7.95 5.48 2.45
N ARG A 74 -9.02 5.99 3.07
CA ARG A 74 -9.56 5.41 4.29
C ARG A 74 -10.53 4.29 4.00
N THR A 75 -11.33 4.45 2.95
CA THR A 75 -12.49 3.62 2.64
C THR A 75 -12.22 2.59 1.55
N GLU A 76 -11.13 2.73 0.81
CA GLU A 76 -10.66 1.77 -0.19
C GLU A 76 -9.38 1.08 0.31
N PRO A 77 -9.41 -0.23 0.61
CA PRO A 77 -8.22 -0.97 1.06
C PRO A 77 -7.09 -0.86 0.03
N ILE A 78 -5.89 -0.47 0.47
CA ILE A 78 -4.70 -0.52 -0.39
C ILE A 78 -4.41 -1.99 -0.75
N ALA A 79 -3.88 -2.22 -1.94
CA ALA A 79 -3.38 -3.53 -2.39
C ALA A 79 -1.90 -3.45 -2.76
N ILE A 80 -1.50 -2.40 -3.50
CA ILE A 80 -0.14 -2.23 -4.01
C ILE A 80 0.33 -0.80 -3.81
N ASN A 81 1.57 -0.67 -3.37
CA ASN A 81 2.26 0.59 -3.15
C ASN A 81 3.23 0.88 -4.33
N ILE A 82 3.21 2.10 -4.84
CA ILE A 82 4.04 2.55 -5.97
C ILE A 82 4.78 3.84 -5.59
N GLU A 83 6.10 3.76 -5.53
CA GLU A 83 6.97 4.89 -5.23
C GLU A 83 7.56 5.46 -6.53
N THR A 84 7.66 6.79 -6.64
CA THR A 84 8.36 7.43 -7.77
C THR A 84 9.61 8.17 -7.31
N LYS A 85 10.64 8.14 -8.15
CA LYS A 85 11.91 8.82 -7.93
C LYS A 85 12.35 9.53 -9.19
N GLY A 86 12.97 10.70 -9.01
CA GLY A 86 13.66 11.38 -10.09
C GLY A 86 14.82 10.52 -10.63
N PRO A 87 15.19 10.68 -11.90
CA PRO A 87 16.16 9.81 -12.58
C PRO A 87 17.55 9.76 -11.90
N TYR A 88 17.93 10.82 -11.20
CA TYR A 88 19.24 10.95 -10.55
C TYR A 88 19.21 10.72 -9.03
N LYS A 89 18.07 10.31 -8.47
CA LYS A 89 17.99 9.95 -7.04
C LYS A 89 18.63 8.58 -6.82
N SER A 90 19.27 8.36 -5.67
CA SER A 90 19.83 7.04 -5.38
C SER A 90 18.71 6.01 -5.18
N TRP A 91 18.89 4.80 -5.72
CA TRP A 91 18.03 3.65 -5.44
C TRP A 91 17.90 3.39 -3.92
N THR A 92 18.96 3.64 -3.17
CA THR A 92 18.99 3.51 -1.70
C THR A 92 18.01 4.43 -0.99
N ASP A 93 17.45 5.44 -1.67
CA ASP A 93 16.50 6.38 -1.08
C ASP A 93 15.04 5.93 -1.27
N GLY A 94 14.74 5.10 -2.27
CA GLY A 94 13.37 4.63 -2.57
C GLY A 94 12.96 3.42 -1.76
N LYS A 95 13.84 2.43 -1.65
CA LYS A 95 13.57 1.17 -0.92
C LYS A 95 13.18 1.40 0.55
N PRO A 96 13.86 2.26 1.34
CA PRO A 96 13.45 2.51 2.72
C PRO A 96 12.06 3.13 2.84
N GLN A 97 11.68 4.01 1.91
CA GLN A 97 10.38 4.70 1.99
C GLN A 97 9.22 3.74 1.72
N VAL A 98 9.29 2.96 0.63
CA VAL A 98 8.25 1.96 0.34
C VAL A 98 8.19 0.87 1.42
N ALA A 99 9.32 0.50 2.02
CA ALA A 99 9.38 -0.46 3.12
C ALA A 99 8.69 0.06 4.39
N ILE A 100 8.99 1.30 4.82
CA ILE A 100 8.40 1.89 6.04
C ILE A 100 6.87 2.02 5.90
N TRP A 101 6.40 2.46 4.73
CA TRP A 101 4.98 2.58 4.44
C TRP A 101 4.29 1.23 4.39
N THR A 102 4.92 0.24 3.75
CA THR A 102 4.35 -1.11 3.69
C THR A 102 4.32 -1.77 5.07
N ASP A 103 5.34 -1.57 5.91
CA ASP A 103 5.32 -2.06 7.30
C ASP A 103 4.19 -1.41 8.11
N ALA A 104 4.01 -0.09 8.02
CA ALA A 104 2.91 0.59 8.71
C ALA A 104 1.53 0.14 8.25
N TRP A 105 1.39 -0.14 6.94
CA TRP A 105 0.18 -0.74 6.39
C TRP A 105 -0.06 -2.15 6.95
N LEU A 106 0.94 -3.02 6.98
CA LEU A 106 0.82 -4.36 7.55
C LEU A 106 0.45 -4.32 9.04
N ASN A 107 1.08 -3.42 9.82
CA ASN A 107 0.75 -3.22 11.23
C ASN A 107 -0.70 -2.75 11.41
N ARG A 108 -1.29 -2.05 10.43
CA ARG A 108 -2.72 -1.72 10.47
C ARG A 108 -3.59 -2.94 10.23
N LEU A 109 -3.23 -3.77 9.25
CA LEU A 109 -3.98 -4.97 8.89
C LEU A 109 -3.98 -6.00 10.02
N GLU A 110 -2.90 -6.09 10.81
CA GLU A 110 -2.82 -6.91 12.03
C GLU A 110 -3.82 -6.52 13.12
N ARG A 111 -4.39 -5.30 13.04
CA ARG A 111 -5.43 -4.78 13.94
C ARG A 111 -6.83 -4.93 13.36
N LEU A 112 -7.00 -5.72 12.30
CA LEU A 112 -8.33 -6.09 11.81
C LEU A 112 -8.87 -7.27 12.62
N PRO A 113 -10.21 -7.40 12.77
CA PRO A 113 -10.83 -8.28 13.75
C PRO A 113 -10.34 -9.72 13.73
N ARG A 114 -10.10 -10.27 12.53
CA ARG A 114 -9.74 -11.68 12.34
C ARG A 114 -8.27 -11.88 12.00
N ALA A 115 -7.46 -10.83 12.06
CA ALA A 115 -6.05 -10.92 11.69
C ALA A 115 -5.24 -11.83 12.61
N GLN A 116 -5.59 -11.89 13.91
CA GLN A 116 -4.93 -12.76 14.89
C GLN A 116 -5.37 -14.23 14.78
N GLU A 117 -6.49 -14.50 14.09
CA GLU A 117 -6.98 -15.86 13.84
C GLU A 117 -6.28 -16.52 12.64
N LYS A 118 -5.51 -15.75 11.86
CA LYS A 118 -4.84 -16.22 10.65
C LYS A 118 -3.59 -17.01 11.02
N SER A 119 -3.58 -18.27 10.60
CA SER A 119 -2.42 -19.17 10.74
C SER A 119 -1.62 -19.29 9.45
N GLU A 120 -2.25 -19.00 8.30
CA GLU A 120 -1.60 -19.05 7.01
C GLU A 120 -0.65 -17.85 6.82
N PRO A 121 0.47 -18.03 6.10
CA PRO A 121 1.41 -16.94 5.85
C PRO A 121 0.77 -15.86 4.98
N TRP A 122 1.20 -14.62 5.18
CA TRP A 122 0.82 -13.50 4.33
C TRP A 122 1.19 -13.78 2.88
N PRO A 123 0.34 -13.41 1.91
CA PRO A 123 0.72 -13.50 0.51
C PRO A 123 1.95 -12.62 0.24
N ALA A 124 2.79 -13.05 -0.70
CA ALA A 124 3.88 -12.21 -1.18
C ALA A 124 3.31 -10.98 -1.88
N ILE A 125 3.68 -9.79 -1.40
CA ILE A 125 3.10 -8.51 -1.81
C ILE A 125 4.00 -7.85 -2.86
N PRO A 126 3.52 -7.61 -4.08
CA PRO A 126 4.25 -6.83 -5.06
C PRO A 126 4.24 -5.35 -4.67
N LEU A 127 5.39 -4.70 -4.87
CA LEU A 127 5.59 -3.26 -4.70
C LEU A 127 6.31 -2.73 -5.94
N LEU A 128 6.02 -1.51 -6.37
CA LEU A 128 6.66 -0.92 -7.55
C LEU A 128 7.47 0.31 -7.19
N ILE A 129 8.62 0.46 -7.85
CA ILE A 129 9.40 1.69 -7.84
C ILE A 129 9.63 2.14 -9.28
N ALA A 130 9.16 3.33 -9.62
CA ALA A 130 9.44 4.01 -10.87
C ALA A 130 10.56 5.04 -10.65
N GLN A 131 11.70 4.86 -11.29
CA GLN A 131 12.86 5.75 -11.18
C GLN A 131 13.19 6.34 -12.56
N GLY A 132 12.85 7.61 -12.76
CA GLY A 132 12.92 8.20 -14.09
C GLY A 132 12.07 7.42 -15.09
N HIS A 133 12.71 6.76 -16.05
CA HIS A 133 12.02 5.92 -17.02
C HIS A 133 11.93 4.45 -16.60
N ASP A 134 12.73 4.02 -15.62
CA ASP A 134 12.98 2.61 -15.35
C ASP A 134 12.10 2.13 -14.18
N TRP A 135 11.44 1.00 -14.34
CA TRP A 135 10.54 0.46 -13.33
C TRP A 135 11.05 -0.88 -12.79
N HIS A 136 10.89 -1.03 -11.48
CA HIS A 136 11.34 -2.19 -10.75
C HIS A 136 10.22 -2.73 -9.89
N LEU A 137 10.06 -4.06 -9.92
CA LEU A 137 9.25 -4.81 -8.98
C LEU A 137 10.09 -5.19 -7.77
N LEU A 138 9.50 -5.00 -6.60
CA LEU A 138 9.96 -5.57 -5.34
C LEU A 138 8.86 -6.51 -4.85
N VAL A 139 9.25 -7.56 -4.15
CA VAL A 139 8.31 -8.50 -3.54
C VAL A 139 8.60 -8.54 -2.05
N LEU A 140 7.60 -8.17 -1.25
CA LEU A 140 7.65 -8.30 0.19
C LEU A 140 7.04 -9.64 0.61
N SER A 141 7.77 -10.41 1.39
CA SER A 141 7.29 -11.63 2.01
C SER A 141 7.52 -11.58 3.52
N ARG A 142 6.62 -12.19 4.30
CA ARG A 142 6.84 -12.43 5.73
C ARG A 142 7.19 -13.88 5.98
N ASP A 143 8.28 -14.08 6.71
CA ASP A 143 8.70 -15.36 7.25
C ASP A 143 8.65 -15.25 8.79
N GLY A 144 7.52 -15.67 9.36
CA GLY A 144 7.20 -15.41 10.77
C GLY A 144 7.18 -13.92 11.08
N GLU A 145 8.01 -13.49 12.04
CA GLU A 145 8.14 -12.07 12.42
C GLU A 145 9.04 -11.25 11.47
N LYS A 146 9.78 -11.91 10.56
CA LYS A 146 10.75 -11.25 9.70
C LYS A 146 10.12 -10.84 8.37
N THR A 147 10.18 -9.55 8.08
CA THR A 147 9.85 -9.00 6.75
C THR A 147 11.08 -9.08 5.84
N ILE A 148 10.95 -9.74 4.69
CA ILE A 148 11.97 -9.85 3.65
C ILE A 148 11.49 -9.08 2.42
N ILE A 149 12.37 -8.27 1.83
CA ILE A 149 12.10 -7.56 0.58
C ILE A 149 13.07 -8.06 -0.49
N TRP A 150 12.55 -8.85 -1.41
CA TRP A 150 13.20 -9.21 -2.67
C TRP A 150 13.13 -8.00 -3.59
N ASP A 151 14.27 -7.56 -4.12
CA ASP A 151 14.35 -6.27 -4.81
C ASP A 151 14.98 -6.32 -6.20
N LYS A 152 14.85 -5.18 -6.90
CA LYS A 152 15.49 -4.88 -8.19
C LYS A 152 15.14 -5.84 -9.33
N ILE A 153 13.93 -6.37 -9.36
CA ILE A 153 13.43 -7.10 -10.53
C ILE A 153 13.07 -6.06 -11.59
N ALA A 154 13.89 -5.92 -12.63
CA ALA A 154 13.62 -4.99 -13.73
C ALA A 154 12.38 -5.48 -14.52
N VAL A 155 11.34 -4.64 -14.59
CA VAL A 155 10.05 -5.01 -15.20
C VAL A 155 9.73 -4.23 -16.47
N GLY A 156 10.56 -3.23 -16.81
CA GLY A 156 10.47 -2.49 -18.06
C GLY A 156 10.88 -1.03 -17.88
N SER A 157 10.59 -0.24 -18.92
CA SER A 157 10.88 1.19 -18.96
C SER A 157 9.90 1.93 -19.86
N THR A 158 9.85 3.26 -19.75
CA THR A 158 9.10 4.13 -20.66
C THR A 158 9.94 4.67 -21.81
N ARG A 159 11.12 4.10 -22.08
CA ARG A 159 12.05 4.58 -23.13
C ARG A 159 11.71 4.06 -24.53
N SER A 160 10.95 2.97 -24.62
CA SER A 160 10.53 2.35 -25.87
C SER A 160 9.11 1.83 -25.76
N CYS A 161 8.41 1.72 -26.89
CA CYS A 161 7.08 1.10 -26.90
C CYS A 161 7.12 -0.34 -26.39
N PHE A 162 8.15 -1.10 -26.76
CA PHE A 162 8.29 -2.50 -26.34
C PHE A 162 8.44 -2.64 -24.82
N ASP A 163 9.31 -1.83 -24.20
CA ASP A 163 9.46 -1.87 -22.75
C ASP A 163 8.23 -1.30 -22.03
N ALA A 164 7.55 -0.31 -22.61
CA ALA A 164 6.30 0.20 -22.06
C ALA A 164 5.21 -0.89 -22.05
N MET A 165 5.16 -1.74 -23.08
CA MET A 165 4.23 -2.88 -23.11
C MET A 165 4.55 -3.93 -22.04
N LYS A 166 5.83 -4.15 -21.68
CA LYS A 166 6.19 -4.99 -20.52
C LYS A 166 5.65 -4.39 -19.22
N LEU A 167 5.75 -3.07 -19.06
CA LEU A 167 5.19 -2.38 -17.90
C LEU A 167 3.67 -2.53 -17.82
N VAL A 168 2.96 -2.35 -18.93
CA VAL A 168 1.51 -2.57 -18.99
C VAL A 168 1.16 -4.01 -18.58
N ALA A 169 1.90 -5.01 -19.07
CA ALA A 169 1.69 -6.40 -18.70
C ALA A 169 1.90 -6.64 -17.19
N VAL A 170 2.95 -6.06 -16.60
CA VAL A 170 3.24 -6.17 -15.16
C VAL A 170 2.18 -5.45 -14.33
N LEU A 171 1.70 -4.28 -14.76
CA LEU A 171 0.61 -3.58 -14.09
C LEU A 171 -0.69 -4.38 -14.15
N HIS A 172 -1.00 -5.02 -15.28
CA HIS A 172 -2.15 -5.92 -15.37
C HIS A 172 -2.00 -7.14 -14.45
N TRP A 173 -0.81 -7.73 -14.38
CA TRP A 173 -0.53 -8.82 -13.44
C TRP A 173 -0.70 -8.37 -11.98
N CYS A 174 -0.24 -7.17 -11.63
CA CYS A 174 -0.46 -6.57 -10.31
C CYS A 174 -1.95 -6.36 -10.00
N MET A 175 -2.74 -5.89 -10.97
CA MET A 175 -4.19 -5.72 -10.81
C MET A 175 -4.91 -7.07 -10.66
N ASP A 176 -4.52 -8.08 -11.45
CA ASP A 176 -5.04 -9.44 -11.32
C ASP A 176 -4.71 -10.02 -9.95
N TRP A 177 -3.46 -9.92 -9.49
CA TRP A 177 -3.06 -10.34 -8.14
C TRP A 177 -3.86 -9.63 -7.05
N ALA A 178 -4.14 -8.32 -7.20
CA ALA A 178 -4.92 -7.56 -6.24
C ALA A 178 -6.35 -8.14 -6.10
N GLU A 179 -6.95 -8.61 -7.20
CA GLU A 179 -8.30 -9.16 -7.21
C GLU A 179 -8.33 -10.65 -6.84
N THR A 180 -7.39 -11.47 -7.31
CA THR A 180 -7.44 -12.93 -7.20
C THR A 180 -6.74 -13.46 -5.95
N VAL A 181 -5.75 -12.72 -5.42
CA VAL A 181 -4.99 -13.12 -4.23
C VAL A 181 -5.28 -12.18 -3.07
N TRP A 182 -5.12 -10.87 -3.28
CA TRP A 182 -5.19 -9.91 -2.20
C TRP A 182 -6.62 -9.69 -1.67
N ARG A 183 -7.62 -9.51 -2.54
CA ARG A 183 -9.00 -9.28 -2.10
C ARG A 183 -9.52 -10.44 -1.23
N PRO A 184 -9.45 -11.72 -1.63
CA PRO A 184 -9.89 -12.83 -0.77
C PRO A 184 -9.13 -12.85 0.56
N TRP A 185 -7.82 -12.58 0.54
CA TRP A 185 -7.01 -12.51 1.74
C TRP A 185 -7.47 -11.40 2.69
N PHE A 186 -7.61 -10.17 2.18
CA PHE A 186 -8.08 -9.01 2.93
C PHE A 186 -9.48 -9.25 3.52
N LEU A 187 -10.42 -9.77 2.72
CA LEU A 187 -11.76 -10.11 3.18
C LEU A 187 -11.74 -11.14 4.30
N SER A 188 -10.73 -12.00 4.35
CA SER A 188 -10.58 -12.98 5.42
C SER A 188 -10.08 -12.40 6.75
N LEU A 189 -9.58 -11.15 6.74
CA LEU A 189 -9.15 -10.41 7.94
C LEU A 189 -10.31 -9.68 8.65
N ILE A 190 -11.49 -9.61 8.02
CA ILE A 190 -12.64 -8.82 8.47
C ILE A 190 -13.90 -9.65 8.69
#